data_AF-A0A534KAR1-F1
#
_entry.id   AF-A0A534KAR1-F1
#
_cell.length_a   1.000
_cell.length_b   1.000
_cell.length_c   1.000
_cell.angle_alpha   90.00
_cell.angle_beta   90.00
_cell.angle_gamma   90.00
#
_symmetry.space_group_name_H-M   'P 1'
#
loop_
_entity.id
_entity.type
_entity.pdbx_description
1 polymer ?
#
loop_
_entity_poly.entity_id
_entity_poly.type
_entity_poly.pdbx_seq_one_letter_code
_entity_poly.pdbx_strand_id
1 'polypeptide(L)'
;GFAAAWPGRKDPDGFADRFNSMPKYVVSSTLKKLEWNNSHLIRGDVAREVAKLKQQPGQDIVIHGSPGLIRSLLPHDLIDEYRLLVYPLVLGKGKRLFDEGSAANLKLAESAAFDTGVVKLIYRPADKAPDTARISTSLPRQARRPGQK
;
A
#
# COMPACT_ATOMS: atom_id res chain seq x y z
N GLY A 1 14.64 -9.40 3.89
CA GLY A 1 13.18 -9.17 3.75
C GLY A 1 12.58 -8.81 5.10
N PHE A 2 11.30 -8.45 5.16
CA PHE A 2 10.69 -7.95 6.40
C PHE A 2 10.83 -8.91 7.59
N ALA A 3 10.62 -10.21 7.38
CA ALA A 3 10.75 -11.25 8.42
C ALA A 3 12.15 -11.32 9.07
N ALA A 4 13.21 -10.88 8.39
CA ALA A 4 14.55 -10.83 8.97
C ALA A 4 14.83 -9.49 9.69
N ALA A 5 14.10 -8.43 9.33
CA ALA A 5 14.43 -7.06 9.73
C ALA A 5 13.58 -6.53 10.89
N TRP A 6 12.35 -7.03 11.07
CA TRP A 6 11.35 -6.44 11.97
C TRP A 6 11.11 -7.14 13.31
N PRO A 7 11.19 -8.48 13.46
CA PRO A 7 10.81 -9.14 14.71
C PRO A 7 11.54 -8.63 15.96
N GLY A 8 12.81 -8.24 15.82
CA GLY A 8 13.63 -7.73 16.92
C GLY A 8 13.68 -6.20 17.04
N ARG A 9 12.97 -5.45 16.18
CA ARG A 9 13.00 -3.99 16.24
C ARG A 9 12.21 -3.48 17.43
N LYS A 10 12.79 -2.49 18.09
CA LYS A 10 12.13 -1.69 19.12
C LYS A 10 12.31 -0.22 18.74
N ASP A 11 11.27 0.56 18.95
CA ASP A 11 11.31 2.00 18.81
C ASP A 11 10.53 2.64 19.96
N PRO A 12 10.91 3.85 20.39
CA PRO A 12 10.25 4.54 21.51
C PRO A 12 8.77 4.84 21.25
N ASP A 13 8.39 4.97 19.98
CA ASP A 13 7.05 5.37 19.56
C ASP A 13 6.07 4.17 19.43
N GLY A 14 6.54 2.94 19.70
CA GLY A 14 5.75 1.72 19.71
C GLY A 14 5.29 1.24 18.31
N PHE A 15 5.87 1.79 17.23
CA PHE A 15 5.49 1.43 15.87
C PHE A 15 5.84 -0.02 15.55
N ALA A 16 7.01 -0.50 15.96
CA ALA A 16 7.50 -1.85 15.71
C ALA A 16 6.62 -2.88 16.39
N ASP A 17 6.20 -2.65 17.64
CA ASP A 17 5.28 -3.54 18.35
C ASP A 17 3.92 -3.61 17.64
N ARG A 18 3.38 -2.45 17.25
CA ARG A 18 2.15 -2.39 16.47
C ARG A 18 2.29 -3.10 15.13
N PHE A 19 3.39 -2.90 14.43
CA PHE A 19 3.63 -3.51 13.12
C PHE A 19 3.82 -5.03 13.25
N ASN A 20 4.50 -5.51 14.29
CA ASN A 20 4.71 -6.94 14.56
C ASN A 20 3.44 -7.66 15.06
N SER A 21 2.47 -6.95 15.63
CA SER A 21 1.19 -7.53 16.06
C SER A 21 0.15 -7.63 14.94
N MET A 22 0.22 -6.78 13.91
CA MET A 22 -0.71 -6.83 12.78
C MET A 22 -0.59 -8.14 11.98
N PRO A 23 -1.70 -8.69 11.43
CA PRO A 23 -1.65 -9.81 10.51
C PRO A 23 -0.77 -9.51 9.29
N LYS A 24 -0.06 -10.52 8.80
CA LYS A 24 0.76 -10.46 7.58
C LYS A 24 0.29 -11.53 6.61
N TYR A 25 -0.03 -11.15 5.38
CA TYR A 25 -0.35 -12.10 4.33
C TYR A 25 0.81 -12.16 3.34
N VAL A 26 1.42 -13.34 3.22
CA VAL A 26 2.57 -13.58 2.36
C VAL A 26 2.10 -14.39 1.17
N VAL A 27 2.18 -13.80 -0.02
CA VAL A 27 1.87 -14.49 -1.28
C VAL A 27 3.15 -15.16 -1.80
N SER A 28 3.15 -16.49 -1.95
CA SER A 28 4.30 -17.22 -2.47
C SER A 28 3.92 -18.58 -3.05
N SER A 29 4.57 -18.97 -4.15
CA SER A 29 4.45 -20.31 -4.74
C SER A 29 5.44 -21.32 -4.16
N THR A 30 6.53 -20.88 -3.53
CA THR A 30 7.66 -21.75 -3.14
C THR A 30 7.88 -21.85 -1.64
N LEU A 31 7.46 -20.85 -0.86
CA LEU A 31 7.64 -20.89 0.59
C LEU A 31 6.86 -22.04 1.20
N LYS A 32 7.47 -22.74 2.15
CA LYS A 32 6.85 -23.84 2.91
C LYS A 32 6.49 -23.44 4.35
N LYS A 33 7.28 -22.54 4.95
CA LYS A 33 7.14 -22.07 6.33
C LYS A 33 7.26 -20.54 6.37
N LEU A 34 6.67 -19.96 7.42
CA LEU A 34 6.72 -18.53 7.73
C LEU A 34 7.30 -18.38 9.13
N GLU A 35 8.37 -17.61 9.25
CA GLU A 35 9.12 -17.45 10.51
C GLU A 35 8.70 -16.20 11.30
N TRP A 36 7.94 -15.30 10.68
CA TRP A 36 7.49 -14.07 11.32
C TRP A 36 6.11 -14.28 11.94
N ASN A 37 5.95 -13.84 13.19
CA ASN A 37 4.69 -13.89 13.92
C ASN A 37 3.51 -13.34 13.12
N ASN A 38 2.32 -13.90 13.38
CA ASN A 38 1.06 -13.50 12.77
C ASN A 38 1.08 -13.46 11.23
N SER A 39 1.85 -14.37 10.61
CA SER A 39 1.96 -14.46 9.15
C SER A 39 1.16 -15.64 8.60
N HIS A 40 0.39 -15.38 7.54
CA HIS A 40 -0.45 -16.32 6.82
C HIS A 40 0.03 -16.45 5.38
N LEU A 41 0.12 -17.69 4.90
CA LEU A 41 0.60 -17.97 3.55
C LEU A 41 -0.57 -18.06 2.58
N ILE A 42 -0.59 -17.21 1.57
CA ILE A 42 -1.53 -17.30 0.44
C ILE A 42 -0.84 -18.03 -0.72
N ARG A 43 -1.47 -19.11 -1.19
CA ARG A 43 -1.05 -19.89 -2.36
C ARG A 43 -2.16 -20.00 -3.38
N GLY A 44 -1.79 -20.15 -4.66
CA GLY A 44 -2.74 -20.37 -5.74
C GLY A 44 -3.41 -19.07 -6.19
N ASP A 45 -4.74 -19.05 -6.20
CA ASP A 45 -5.54 -17.92 -6.69
C ASP A 45 -5.50 -16.74 -5.72
N VAL A 46 -4.52 -15.87 -5.95
CA VAL A 46 -4.27 -14.68 -5.12
C VAL A 46 -5.43 -13.70 -5.19
N ALA A 47 -6.05 -13.53 -6.36
CA ALA A 47 -7.16 -12.59 -6.53
C ALA A 47 -8.36 -13.02 -5.69
N ARG A 48 -8.71 -14.32 -5.70
CA ARG A 48 -9.79 -14.85 -4.87
C ARG A 48 -9.52 -14.70 -3.38
N GLU A 49 -8.31 -15.00 -2.93
CA GLU A 49 -7.98 -14.90 -1.50
C GLU A 49 -7.97 -13.44 -1.04
N VAL A 50 -7.45 -12.51 -1.83
CA VAL A 50 -7.52 -11.07 -1.52
C VAL A 50 -8.96 -10.56 -1.53
N ALA A 51 -9.79 -11.01 -2.48
CA ALA A 51 -11.22 -10.65 -2.50
C ALA A 51 -11.93 -11.12 -1.23
N LYS A 52 -11.64 -12.33 -0.73
CA LYS A 52 -12.18 -12.82 0.56
C LYS A 52 -11.68 -11.98 1.72
N LEU A 53 -10.39 -11.62 1.75
CA LEU A 53 -9.83 -10.78 2.81
C LEU A 53 -10.51 -9.41 2.87
N LYS A 54 -10.79 -8.80 1.72
CA LYS A 54 -11.51 -7.52 1.65
C LYS A 54 -12.94 -7.58 2.20
N GLN A 55 -13.55 -8.76 2.25
CA GLN A 55 -14.90 -8.94 2.81
C GLN A 55 -14.90 -9.15 4.33
N GLN A 56 -13.73 -9.35 4.95
CA GLN A 56 -13.62 -9.54 6.39
C GLN A 56 -13.68 -8.20 7.12
N PRO A 57 -14.23 -8.17 8.34
CA PRO A 57 -14.18 -6.97 9.17
C PRO A 57 -12.73 -6.59 9.46
N GLY A 58 -12.39 -5.31 9.30
CA GLY A 58 -11.02 -4.84 9.49
C GLY A 58 -10.81 -3.41 9.02
N GLN A 59 -9.53 -3.03 8.97
CA GLN A 59 -9.05 -1.77 8.39
C GLN A 59 -8.44 -2.02 7.01
N ASP A 60 -7.78 -1.01 6.44
CA ASP A 60 -7.10 -1.08 5.16
C ASP A 60 -6.08 -2.24 5.07
N ILE A 61 -6.05 -2.89 3.91
CA ILE A 61 -5.03 -3.89 3.56
C ILE A 61 -3.91 -3.18 2.79
N VAL A 62 -2.73 -3.08 3.39
CA VAL A 62 -1.57 -2.42 2.77
C VAL A 62 -0.70 -3.42 2.01
N ILE A 63 -0.52 -3.18 0.71
CA ILE A 63 0.41 -3.95 -0.13
C ILE A 63 1.79 -3.29 -0.07
N HIS A 64 2.73 -3.87 0.69
CA HIS A 64 4.14 -3.42 0.70
C HIS A 64 4.94 -3.86 -0.54
N GLY A 65 4.36 -4.73 -1.35
CA GLY A 65 4.99 -5.36 -2.51
C GLY A 65 4.48 -6.79 -2.69
N SER A 66 4.84 -7.49 -3.77
CA SER A 66 5.77 -7.08 -4.83
C SER A 66 5.03 -6.45 -6.03
N PRO A 67 5.75 -5.86 -7.01
CA PRO A 67 5.14 -5.48 -8.28
C PRO A 67 4.36 -6.60 -8.95
N GLY A 68 4.81 -7.86 -8.81
CA GLY A 68 4.08 -9.02 -9.31
C GLY A 68 2.72 -9.22 -8.65
N LEU A 69 2.61 -8.94 -7.34
CA LEU A 69 1.33 -8.99 -6.63
C LEU A 69 0.38 -7.88 -7.10
N ILE A 70 0.90 -6.67 -7.30
CA ILE A 70 0.12 -5.54 -7.81
C ILE A 70 -0.43 -5.86 -9.20
N ARG A 71 0.42 -6.37 -10.09
CA ARG A 71 0.01 -6.80 -11.44
C ARG A 71 -0.97 -7.98 -11.44
N SER A 72 -0.90 -8.89 -10.46
CA SER A 72 -1.88 -9.97 -10.35
C SER A 72 -3.24 -9.52 -9.82
N LEU A 73 -3.32 -8.38 -9.14
CA LEU A 73 -4.57 -7.85 -8.56
C LEU A 73 -5.21 -6.78 -9.44
N LEU A 74 -4.41 -6.07 -10.23
CA LEU A 74 -4.86 -5.01 -11.14
C LEU A 74 -6.02 -5.44 -12.06
N PRO A 75 -5.96 -6.60 -12.76
CA PRO A 75 -7.00 -7.01 -13.70
C PRO A 75 -8.33 -7.39 -13.02
N HIS A 76 -8.30 -7.61 -11.70
CA HIS A 76 -9.47 -8.00 -10.91
C HIS A 76 -10.10 -6.83 -10.16
N ASP A 77 -9.65 -5.59 -10.42
CA ASP A 77 -10.08 -4.37 -9.72
C ASP A 77 -10.02 -4.52 -8.18
N LEU A 78 -8.94 -5.14 -7.68
CA LEU A 78 -8.76 -5.38 -6.24
C LEU A 78 -7.92 -4.31 -5.53
N ILE A 79 -7.44 -3.30 -6.27
CA ILE A 79 -6.64 -2.19 -5.73
C ILE A 79 -7.46 -0.90 -5.71
N ASP A 80 -7.71 -0.35 -4.52
CA ASP A 80 -8.56 0.84 -4.35
C ASP A 80 -7.78 2.15 -4.33
N GLU A 81 -6.50 2.09 -3.95
CA GLU A 81 -5.64 3.26 -3.80
C GLU A 81 -4.17 2.93 -4.15
N TYR A 82 -3.56 3.80 -4.93
CA TYR A 82 -2.14 3.74 -5.31
C TYR A 82 -1.41 4.88 -4.64
N ARG A 83 -0.53 4.57 -3.67
CA ARG A 83 0.38 5.53 -3.05
C ARG A 83 1.74 5.45 -3.70
N LEU A 84 1.99 6.32 -4.68
CA LEU A 84 3.20 6.33 -5.48
C LEU A 84 4.18 7.39 -4.96
N LEU A 85 5.41 6.97 -4.69
CA LEU A 85 6.53 7.88 -4.42
C LEU A 85 7.41 7.93 -5.67
N VAL A 86 7.45 9.08 -6.32
CA VAL A 86 8.30 9.35 -7.48
C VAL A 86 9.59 9.97 -6.98
N TYR A 87 10.70 9.25 -7.17
CA TYR A 87 12.03 9.72 -6.80
C TYR A 87 12.69 10.46 -7.97
N PRO A 88 13.48 11.51 -7.71
CA PRO A 88 14.19 12.28 -8.74
C PRO A 88 15.42 11.51 -9.26
N LEU A 89 15.21 10.31 -9.82
CA LEU A 89 16.25 9.42 -10.31
C LEU A 89 15.80 8.70 -11.59
N VAL A 90 16.70 8.64 -12.57
CA VAL A 90 16.54 7.80 -13.76
C VAL A 90 17.35 6.52 -13.57
N LEU A 91 16.67 5.40 -13.31
CA LEU A 91 17.33 4.12 -13.00
C LEU A 91 17.79 3.34 -14.26
N GLY A 92 17.21 3.63 -15.42
CA GLY A 92 17.48 2.95 -16.69
C GLY A 92 16.84 1.56 -16.82
N LYS A 93 17.12 0.64 -15.88
CA LYS A 93 16.58 -0.75 -15.88
C LYS A 93 16.14 -1.20 -14.49
N GLY A 94 15.16 -2.12 -14.44
CA GLY A 94 14.69 -2.71 -13.19
C GLY A 94 13.30 -3.29 -13.28
N LYS A 95 12.78 -3.76 -12.14
CA LYS A 95 11.39 -4.22 -12.03
C LYS A 95 10.46 -3.02 -12.13
N ARG A 96 9.55 -3.04 -13.11
CA ARG A 96 8.52 -2.00 -13.27
C ARG A 96 7.38 -2.24 -12.29
N LEU A 97 6.63 -1.21 -11.90
CA LEU A 97 5.40 -1.43 -11.16
C LEU A 97 4.31 -1.97 -12.11
N PHE A 98 4.11 -1.24 -13.20
CA PHE A 98 3.23 -1.57 -14.31
C PHE A 98 4.08 -2.04 -15.50
N ASP A 99 3.65 -3.10 -16.17
CA ASP A 99 4.29 -3.68 -17.36
C ASP A 99 3.32 -3.74 -18.54
N GLU A 100 3.73 -4.43 -19.60
CA GLU A 100 2.91 -4.61 -20.79
C GLU A 100 1.58 -5.30 -20.43
N GLY A 101 0.47 -4.71 -20.85
CA GLY A 101 -0.88 -5.17 -20.50
C GLY A 101 -1.44 -4.61 -19.17
N SER A 102 -0.62 -3.94 -18.35
CA SER A 102 -1.13 -3.19 -17.19
C SER A 102 -1.87 -1.93 -17.65
N ALA A 103 -3.19 -1.87 -17.43
CA ALA A 103 -4.01 -0.71 -17.76
C ALA A 103 -5.00 -0.39 -16.63
N ALA A 104 -5.13 0.88 -16.28
CA ALA A 104 -6.12 1.39 -15.34
C ALA A 104 -6.34 2.89 -15.57
N ASN A 105 -7.60 3.32 -15.52
CA ASN A 105 -7.92 4.75 -15.44
C ASN A 105 -7.81 5.18 -13.98
N LEU A 106 -7.02 6.22 -13.71
CA LEU A 106 -6.75 6.70 -12.36
C LEU A 106 -7.16 8.16 -12.21
N LYS A 107 -7.70 8.49 -11.03
CA LYS A 107 -8.00 9.85 -10.60
C LYS A 107 -7.06 10.24 -9.48
N LEU A 108 -6.42 11.40 -9.60
CA LEU A 108 -5.58 11.96 -8.54
C LEU A 108 -6.46 12.34 -7.34
N ALA A 109 -6.13 11.80 -6.18
CA ALA A 109 -6.78 12.09 -4.91
C ALA A 109 -5.95 13.06 -4.06
N GLU A 110 -4.62 12.92 -4.05
CA GLU A 110 -3.72 13.78 -3.30
C GLU A 110 -2.35 13.86 -4.01
N SER A 111 -1.69 15.02 -3.93
CA SER A 111 -0.29 15.17 -4.30
C SER A 111 0.46 16.02 -3.28
N ALA A 112 1.72 15.68 -3.02
CA ALA A 112 2.63 16.47 -2.18
C ALA A 112 4.06 16.31 -2.67
N ALA A 113 4.83 17.39 -2.70
CA ALA A 113 6.28 17.35 -2.89
C ALA A 113 6.98 17.48 -1.53
N PHE A 114 8.06 16.72 -1.36
CA PHE A 114 8.96 16.85 -0.21
C PHE A 114 10.19 17.68 -0.61
N ASP A 115 10.84 18.32 0.36
CA ASP A 115 12.07 19.10 0.15
C ASP A 115 13.23 18.26 -0.42
N THR A 116 13.15 16.94 -0.29
CA THR A 116 14.08 15.97 -0.90
C THR A 116 13.92 15.83 -2.42
N GLY A 117 12.91 16.48 -3.02
CA GLY A 117 12.53 16.33 -4.43
C GLY A 117 11.67 15.10 -4.71
N VAL A 118 11.36 14.28 -3.71
CA VAL A 118 10.41 13.16 -3.85
C VAL A 118 8.99 13.71 -3.98
N VAL A 119 8.21 13.16 -4.90
CA VAL A 119 6.78 13.50 -5.05
C VAL A 119 5.92 12.33 -4.61
N LYS A 120 5.02 12.57 -3.67
CA LYS A 120 3.94 11.65 -3.28
C LYS A 120 2.71 11.92 -4.13
N LEU A 121 2.18 10.87 -4.73
CA LEU A 121 0.92 10.88 -5.47
C LEU A 121 0.02 9.79 -4.91
N ILE A 122 -1.22 10.15 -4.58
CA ILE A 122 -2.27 9.20 -4.22
C ILE A 122 -3.29 9.19 -5.34
N TYR A 123 -3.47 8.04 -5.98
CA TYR A 123 -4.46 7.83 -7.03
C TYR A 123 -5.51 6.81 -6.58
N ARG A 124 -6.71 6.92 -7.13
CA ARG A 124 -7.77 5.90 -7.03
C ARG A 124 -8.25 5.50 -8.42
N PRO A 125 -8.75 4.29 -8.65
CA PRO A 125 -9.42 3.94 -9.90
C PRO A 125 -10.54 4.95 -10.20
N ALA A 126 -10.60 5.45 -11.44
CA ALA A 126 -11.50 6.53 -11.82
C ALA A 126 -12.98 6.10 -11.83
N ASP A 127 -13.24 4.85 -12.20
CA ASP A 127 -14.59 4.33 -12.47
C ASP A 127 -15.15 3.49 -11.31
N LYS A 128 -14.43 3.41 -10.19
CA LYS A 128 -14.85 2.60 -9.04
C LYS A 128 -15.79 3.38 -8.13
N ALA A 129 -16.96 2.80 -7.87
CA ALA A 129 -17.89 3.35 -6.89
C ALA A 129 -17.20 3.47 -5.52
N PRO A 130 -17.40 4.57 -4.77
CA PRO A 130 -16.78 4.72 -3.46
C PRO A 130 -17.26 3.60 -2.53
N ASP A 131 -16.33 2.82 -1.99
CA ASP A 131 -16.61 1.81 -0.98
C ASP A 131 -17.13 2.48 0.30
N THR A 132 -18.17 1.91 0.91
CA THR A 132 -18.99 2.53 1.96
C THR A 132 -18.33 2.60 3.35
N ALA A 133 -17.07 2.19 3.50
CA ALA A 133 -16.32 2.33 4.74
C ALA A 133 -15.41 3.56 4.70
N ARG A 134 -15.93 4.72 5.15
CA ARG A 134 -15.12 5.92 5.42
C ARG A 134 -15.10 6.20 6.92
N ILE A 135 -14.01 5.87 7.59
CA ILE A 135 -13.69 6.46 8.90
C ILE A 135 -12.85 7.71 8.62
N SER A 136 -13.48 8.87 8.83
CA SER A 136 -12.87 10.20 8.69
C SER A 136 -12.21 10.60 10.02
N THR A 137 -10.96 11.04 9.98
CA THR A 137 -10.37 11.86 11.04
C THR A 137 -9.99 13.22 10.46
N SER A 138 -10.73 14.23 10.89
CA SER A 138 -10.50 15.65 10.58
C SER A 138 -9.13 16.12 11.05
N LEU A 139 -8.42 16.86 10.21
CA LEU A 139 -7.38 17.80 10.67
C LEU A 139 -8.05 19.15 10.99
N PRO A 140 -7.78 19.77 12.16
CA PRO A 140 -8.29 21.09 12.46
C PRO A 140 -7.69 22.11 11.50
N ARG A 141 -8.54 22.96 10.90
CA ARG A 141 -8.08 24.21 10.27
C ARG A 141 -7.35 25.04 11.33
N GLN A 142 -6.13 25.47 11.03
CA GLN A 142 -5.61 26.69 11.61
C GLN A 142 -5.33 27.75 10.55
N ALA A 143 -5.58 28.98 10.99
CA ALA A 143 -5.98 30.15 10.23
C ALA A 143 -4.90 30.73 9.30
N ARG A 144 -5.34 31.29 8.17
CA ARG A 144 -4.57 32.33 7.46
C ARG A 144 -4.43 33.53 8.40
N ARG A 145 -3.21 33.98 8.65
CA ARG A 145 -2.96 35.33 9.18
C ARG A 145 -3.12 36.34 8.03
N PRO A 146 -3.83 37.47 8.24
CA PRO A 146 -3.85 38.55 7.27
C PRO A 146 -2.60 39.42 7.42
N GLY A 147 -1.90 39.64 6.30
CA GLY A 147 -0.94 40.72 6.13
C GLY A 147 0.48 40.45 6.62
N GLN A 148 1.39 40.19 5.68
CA GLN A 148 2.74 40.78 5.71
C GLN A 148 3.16 41.03 4.26
N LYS A 149 3.70 42.24 4.04
CA LYS A 149 4.14 42.77 2.75
C LYS A 149 5.30 41.98 2.18
#